data_AF-A0A699YPX7-F1
#
_entry.id   AF-A0A699YPX7-F1
#
_cell.length_a   1.000
_cell.length_b   1.000
_cell.length_c   1.000
_cell.angle_alpha   90.00
_cell.angle_beta   90.00
_cell.angle_gamma   90.00
#
_symmetry.space_group_name_H-M   'P 1'
#
loop_
_entity.id
_entity.type
_entity.pdbx_description
1 polymer ?
#
loop_
_entity_poly.entity_id
_entity_poly.type
_entity_poly.pdbx_seq_one_letter_code
_entity_poly.pdbx_strand_id
1 'polypeptide(L)' 'VSDQGGGIPRSGLPRVFGYLYTTARSPLPEVDPGDSSYQGLPAVLAGYGCGLSLSRMYARYFGGDIQLFPMQGCGGE' A
#
# COMPACT_ATOMS: atom_id res chain seq x y z
N VAL A 1 13.19 4.02 5.11
CA VAL A 1 11.97 3.59 5.85
C VAL A 1 12.03 2.09 5.92
N SER A 2 11.87 1.53 7.12
CA SER A 2 11.95 0.09 7.36
C SER A 2 10.83 -0.32 8.30
N ASP A 3 10.21 -1.46 8.06
CA ASP A 3 9.14 -2.03 8.87
C ASP A 3 9.42 -3.50 9.20
N GLN A 4 8.60 -4.07 10.10
CA GLN A 4 8.64 -5.47 10.52
C GLN A 4 7.28 -6.15 10.23
N GLY A 5 6.63 -5.82 9.10
CA GLY A 5 5.32 -6.34 8.73
C GLY A 5 5.36 -7.69 8.00
N GLY A 6 6.40 -8.49 8.17
CA GLY A 6 6.56 -9.81 7.53
C GLY A 6 7.06 -9.78 6.08
N GLY A 7 7.06 -8.60 5.47
CA GLY A 7 7.57 -8.36 4.12
C GLY A 7 6.64 -8.81 2.99
N ILE A 8 7.14 -8.71 1.76
CA ILE A 8 6.39 -9.06 0.54
C ILE A 8 7.02 -10.32 -0.09
N PRO A 9 6.22 -11.35 -0.46
CA PRO A 9 6.75 -12.51 -1.15
C PRO A 9 7.38 -12.12 -2.49
N ARG A 10 8.46 -12.80 -2.89
CA ARG A 10 9.18 -12.49 -4.14
C ARG A 10 8.30 -12.55 -5.40
N SER A 11 7.23 -13.36 -5.37
CA SER A 11 6.23 -13.44 -6.45
C SER A 11 5.33 -12.19 -6.57
N GLY A 12 5.24 -11.38 -5.51
CA GLY A 12 4.49 -10.12 -5.48
C GLY A 12 5.30 -8.92 -5.97
N LEU A 13 6.63 -8.99 -5.91
CA LEU A 13 7.53 -7.86 -6.22
C LEU A 13 7.32 -7.23 -7.60
N PRO A 14 7.19 -7.99 -8.70
CA PRO A 14 7.00 -7.39 -10.02
C PRO A 14 5.73 -6.54 -10.14
N ARG A 15 4.74 -6.78 -9.27
CA ARG A 15 3.42 -6.14 -9.32
C ARG A 15 3.26 -4.98 -8.34
N VAL A 16 4.17 -4.81 -7.38
CA VAL A 16 4.00 -3.89 -6.25
C VAL A 16 3.85 -2.43 -6.69
N PHE A 17 4.52 -2.03 -7.76
CA PHE A 17 4.41 -0.69 -8.36
C PHE A 17 3.32 -0.59 -9.44
N GLY A 18 2.55 -1.65 -9.65
CA GLY A 18 1.43 -1.67 -10.58
C GLY A 18 0.26 -0.83 -10.07
N TYR A 19 -0.37 -0.09 -10.97
CA TYR A 19 -1.59 0.66 -10.63
C TYR A 19 -2.72 -0.32 -10.28
N LEU A 20 -3.52 0.02 -9.27
CA LEU A 20 -4.61 -0.82 -8.72
C LEU A 20 -4.19 -2.18 -8.14
N TYR A 21 -2.88 -2.50 -8.10
CA TYR A 21 -2.43 -3.71 -7.43
C TYR A 21 -2.55 -3.54 -5.91
N THR A 22 -3.29 -4.45 -5.28
CA THR A 22 -3.56 -4.42 -3.84
C THR A 22 -3.67 -5.83 -3.28
N THR A 23 -3.27 -6.01 -2.03
CA THR A 23 -3.50 -7.22 -1.24
C THR A 23 -4.59 -7.03 -0.19
N ALA A 24 -5.17 -5.83 -0.09
CA ALA A 24 -6.31 -5.55 0.77
C ALA A 24 -7.54 -6.34 0.30
N ARG A 25 -8.38 -6.78 1.25
CA ARG A 25 -9.61 -7.51 0.93
C ARG A 25 -10.62 -6.57 0.27
N SER A 26 -11.32 -7.10 -0.74
CA SER A 26 -12.43 -6.44 -1.45
C SER A 26 -13.74 -7.15 -1.10
N PRO A 27 -14.88 -6.44 -1.01
CA PRO A 27 -15.05 -5.01 -1.23
C PRO A 27 -14.44 -4.16 -0.10
N LEU A 28 -13.87 -3.02 -0.47
CA LEU A 28 -13.54 -1.98 0.50
C LEU A 28 -14.86 -1.45 1.07
N PRO A 29 -14.92 -1.08 2.36
CA PRO A 29 -16.08 -0.38 2.89
C PRO A 29 -16.35 0.86 2.03
N GLU A 30 -17.57 0.97 1.48
CA GLU A 30 -18.01 2.19 0.81
C GLU A 30 -18.14 3.27 1.88
N VAL A 31 -17.12 4.12 2.00
CA VAL A 31 -17.15 5.26 2.90
C VAL A 31 -17.84 6.40 2.16
N ASP A 32 -19.08 6.71 2.54
CA ASP A 32 -19.73 7.95 2.14
C ASP A 32 -19.02 9.12 2.84
N PRO A 33 -18.41 10.08 2.11
CA PRO A 33 -17.74 11.22 2.71
C PRO A 33 -18.66 12.08 3.62
N GLY A 34 -19.98 11.94 3.50
CA GLY A 34 -20.98 12.69 4.27
C GLY A 34 -21.44 12.02 5.57
N ASP A 35 -21.07 10.76 5.83
CA ASP A 35 -21.58 10.02 6.98
C ASP A 35 -20.67 10.20 8.21
N SER A 36 -21.22 10.84 9.25
CA SER A 36 -20.53 11.14 10.50
C SER A 36 -20.41 9.93 11.43
N SER A 37 -21.05 8.80 11.12
CA SER A 37 -20.95 7.56 11.89
C SER A 37 -19.55 6.92 11.83
N TYR A 38 -18.71 7.34 10.87
CA TYR A 38 -17.33 6.86 10.70
C TYR A 38 -16.28 7.54 11.60
N GLN A 39 -16.67 8.48 12.48
CA GLN A 39 -15.76 9.17 13.42
C GLN A 39 -15.08 8.27 14.49
N GLY A 40 -15.28 6.95 14.43
CA GLY A 40 -14.62 5.97 15.29
C GLY A 40 -14.23 4.66 14.59
N LEU A 41 -14.40 4.55 13.27
CA LEU A 41 -13.98 3.36 12.51
C LEU A 41 -12.49 3.46 12.16
N PRO A 42 -11.73 2.35 12.22
CA PRO A 42 -10.33 2.36 11.83
C PRO A 42 -10.21 2.82 10.37
N ALA A 43 -9.43 3.88 10.15
CA ALA A 43 -9.21 4.44 8.83
C ALA A 43 -8.71 3.35 7.87
N VAL A 44 -9.30 3.28 6.68
CA VAL A 44 -8.86 2.37 5.62
C VAL A 44 -7.52 2.88 5.09
N LEU A 45 -6.42 2.34 5.64
CA LEU A 45 -5.05 2.75 5.27
C LEU A 45 -4.56 2.12 3.95
N ALA A 46 -5.23 1.06 3.49
CA ALA A 46 -4.87 0.34 2.27
C ALA A 46 -6.13 -0.09 1.52
N GLY A 47 -6.05 -0.12 0.18
CA GLY A 47 -7.20 -0.52 -0.64
C GLY A 47 -6.98 -0.31 -2.11
N TYR A 48 -7.00 0.94 -2.55
CA TYR A 48 -7.02 1.30 -3.97
C TYR A 48 -5.77 0.90 -4.77
N GLY A 49 -4.63 0.58 -4.14
CA GLY A 49 -3.43 0.15 -4.86
C GLY A 49 -2.74 1.24 -5.69
N CYS A 50 -3.04 2.51 -5.42
CA CYS A 50 -2.47 3.65 -6.17
C CYS A 50 -1.29 4.32 -5.48
N GLY A 51 -1.14 4.16 -4.15
CA GLY A 51 -0.17 4.92 -3.37
C GLY A 51 1.27 4.73 -3.84
N LEU A 52 1.74 3.47 -3.92
CA LEU A 52 3.15 3.19 -4.22
C LEU A 52 3.55 3.57 -5.66
N SER A 53 2.64 3.35 -6.62
CA SER A 53 2.86 3.71 -8.02
C SER A 53 2.94 5.23 -8.20
N LEU A 54 2.05 5.99 -7.56
CA LEU A 54 2.08 7.45 -7.56
C LEU A 54 3.33 8.00 -6.85
N SER A 55 3.69 7.48 -5.67
CA SER A 55 4.89 7.94 -4.96
C SER A 55 6.16 7.75 -5.80
N ARG A 56 6.28 6.62 -6.52
CA ARG A 56 7.42 6.39 -7.43
C ARG A 56 7.41 7.35 -8.62
N MET A 57 6.23 7.64 -9.19
CA MET A 57 6.09 8.64 -10.26
C MET A 57 6.56 10.02 -9.78
N TYR A 58 6.14 10.45 -8.58
CA TYR A 58 6.57 11.72 -7.99
C TYR A 58 8.08 11.76 -7.73
N ALA A 59 8.67 10.69 -7.20
CA ALA A 59 10.12 10.62 -7.00
C ALA A 59 10.88 10.78 -8.32
N ARG A 60 10.40 10.12 -9.39
CA ARG A 60 11.01 10.17 -10.73
C ARG A 60 10.84 11.52 -11.41
N TYR A 61 9.74 12.22 -11.16
CA TYR A 61 9.52 13.55 -11.71
C TYR A 61 10.66 14.52 -11.35
N PHE A 62 11.21 14.40 -10.14
CA PHE A 62 12.36 15.20 -9.69
C PHE A 62 13.72 14.51 -9.88
N GLY A 63 13.79 13.47 -10.72
CA GLY A 63 15.05 12.76 -11.03
C GLY A 63 15.49 11.70 -10.01
N GLY A 64 14.66 11.37 -9.03
CA GLY A 64 14.89 10.29 -8.07
C GLY A 64 14.28 8.95 -8.50
N ASP A 65 14.29 7.96 -7.60
CA ASP A 65 13.52 6.73 -7.73
C ASP A 65 13.20 6.15 -6.34
N ILE A 66 12.15 5.32 -6.26
CA ILE A 66 11.85 4.53 -5.06
C ILE A 66 12.17 3.08 -5.34
N GLN A 67 12.97 2.48 -4.46
CA GLN A 67 13.32 1.06 -4.49
C GLN A 67 12.80 0.37 -3.23
N LEU A 68 12.41 -0.89 -3.38
CA LEU A 68 11.83 -1.68 -2.30
C LEU A 68 12.60 -3.01 -2.18
N PHE A 69 13.08 -3.29 -0.97
CA PHE A 69 13.84 -4.51 -0.65
C PHE A 69 13.12 -5.29 0.46
N PRO A 70 12.18 -6.18 0.11
CA PRO A 70 11.42 -6.91 1.11
C PRO A 70 12.28 -7.98 1.78
N MET A 71 12.13 -8.10 3.09
CA MET A 71 12.71 -9.17 3.89
C MET A 71 11.59 -10.09 4.35
N GLN A 72 11.41 -11.20 3.64
CA GLN A 72 10.34 -12.15 3.95
C GLN A 72 10.65 -12.87 5.28
N GLY A 73 9.69 -12.87 6.20
CA GLY A 73 9.84 -13.51 7.52
C GLY A 73 10.52 -12.64 8.57
N CYS A 74 10.82 -11.37 8.26
CA CYS A 74 11.27 -10.41 9.26
C CYS A 74 10.07 -9.64 9.82
N GLY A 75 9.58 -10.11 10.98
CA GLY A 75 8.55 -9.46 11.78
C GLY A 75 7.15 -10.08 11.67
N GLY A 76 6.56 -10.38 12.82
CA GLY A 76 5.19 -10.87 13.01
C GLY A 76 4.94 -12.31 12.56
N GLU A 77 4.75 -13.21 13.54
CA GLU A 77 4.01 -14.48 13.37
C GLU A 77 2.49 -14.23 13.38
#